data_AF-A0A1H7TE68-F1
#
_entry.id   AF-A0A1H7TE68-F1
#
_cell.length_a   1.000
_cell.length_b   1.000
_cell.length_c   1.000
_cell.angle_alpha   90.00
_cell.angle_beta   90.00
_cell.angle_gamma   90.00
#
_symmetry.space_group_name_H-M   'P 1'
#
loop_
_entity.id
_entity.type
_entity.pdbx_description
1 polymer ?
#
loop_
_entity_poly.entity_id
_entity_poly.type
_entity_poly.pdbx_seq_one_letter_code
_entity_poly.pdbx_strand_id
1 'polypeptide(L)'
;MPTPFASLARLVLPLTLALAASLASATVLTFDDLGEDGYVPVDYGGLDWSGSSWFQYAGEQSPFTAHSGDRRATLGWDGSADTSAVRFTSASTFAGAWFAGYEGVTVSIDLYSGGLLVGSTATLDLGASPVFLASGYAGLVDRLVFRSSDPANFVMDDLTFAAAVPEPTTGVLLLAGLGLVAFVARRRQA
;
A
#
# COMPACT_ATOMS: atom_id res chain seq x y z
N MET A 1 -32.56 -35.71 -60.39
CA MET A 1 -31.86 -36.18 -59.18
C MET A 1 -30.97 -35.06 -58.66
N PRO A 2 -31.19 -34.57 -57.43
CA PRO A 2 -30.36 -33.59 -56.76
C PRO A 2 -29.32 -34.28 -55.85
N THR A 3 -28.11 -33.73 -55.73
CA THR A 3 -27.58 -33.19 -54.46
C THR A 3 -26.17 -32.61 -54.64
N PRO A 4 -25.87 -31.50 -53.94
CA PRO A 4 -24.60 -30.80 -53.94
C PRO A 4 -23.70 -31.27 -52.76
N PHE A 5 -22.38 -31.19 -52.93
CA PHE A 5 -21.43 -31.20 -51.83
C PHE A 5 -20.51 -29.98 -51.94
N ALA A 6 -20.65 -29.07 -50.98
CA ALA A 6 -19.50 -28.47 -50.29
C ALA A 6 -20.00 -27.73 -49.05
N SER A 7 -19.99 -28.43 -47.92
CA SER A 7 -20.02 -27.81 -46.59
C SER A 7 -18.60 -27.34 -46.28
N LEU A 8 -18.40 -26.04 -46.08
CA LEU A 8 -17.12 -25.51 -45.59
C LEU A 8 -17.38 -24.70 -44.32
N ALA A 9 -17.20 -25.43 -43.22
CA ALA A 9 -16.56 -25.04 -41.97
C ALA A 9 -16.92 -23.68 -41.37
N ARG A 10 -17.76 -23.77 -40.33
CA ARG A 10 -17.84 -22.82 -39.22
C ARG A 10 -16.43 -22.51 -38.69
N LEU A 11 -16.08 -21.23 -38.58
CA LEU A 11 -15.02 -20.79 -37.68
C LEU A 11 -15.61 -19.83 -36.66
N VAL A 12 -16.02 -20.37 -35.51
CA VAL A 12 -16.28 -19.59 -34.30
C VAL A 12 -14.94 -19.44 -33.59
N LEU A 13 -14.39 -18.23 -33.55
CA LEU A 13 -13.20 -17.91 -32.78
C LEU A 13 -13.65 -17.23 -31.47
N PRO A 14 -13.54 -17.87 -30.29
CA PRO A 14 -13.70 -17.15 -29.04
C PRO A 14 -12.37 -16.46 -28.72
N LEU A 15 -12.28 -15.15 -28.96
CA LEU A 15 -11.15 -14.35 -28.49
C LEU A 15 -11.38 -14.02 -27.01
N THR A 16 -10.94 -14.91 -26.11
CA THR A 16 -10.86 -14.60 -24.67
C THR A 16 -9.67 -13.68 -24.44
N LEU A 17 -9.91 -12.36 -24.44
CA LEU A 17 -8.94 -11.36 -24.06
C LEU A 17 -8.93 -11.25 -22.52
N ALA A 18 -8.15 -12.11 -21.85
CA ALA A 18 -7.91 -11.97 -20.41
C ALA A 18 -6.93 -10.80 -20.20
N LEU A 19 -7.46 -9.58 -20.07
CA LEU A 19 -6.69 -8.44 -19.57
C LEU A 19 -6.33 -8.73 -18.11
N ALA A 20 -5.08 -9.10 -17.86
CA ALA A 20 -4.51 -9.08 -16.52
C ALA A 20 -4.27 -7.63 -16.10
N ALA A 21 -5.33 -6.92 -15.70
CA ALA A 21 -5.15 -5.71 -14.90
C ALA A 21 -4.63 -6.17 -13.54
N SER A 22 -3.44 -5.70 -13.12
CA SER A 22 -3.02 -5.90 -11.74
C SER A 22 -3.96 -5.06 -10.87
N LEU A 23 -4.90 -5.71 -10.19
CA LEU A 23 -5.67 -5.05 -9.15
C LEU A 23 -4.67 -4.63 -8.07
N ALA A 24 -4.59 -3.33 -7.74
CA ALA A 24 -3.91 -2.91 -6.52
C ALA A 24 -4.65 -3.56 -5.35
N SER A 25 -3.96 -4.44 -4.63
CA SER A 25 -4.38 -4.80 -3.28
C SER A 25 -3.65 -3.90 -2.30
N ALA A 26 -4.38 -3.42 -1.30
CA ALA A 26 -3.74 -2.83 -0.13
C ALA A 26 -2.89 -3.90 0.57
N THR A 27 -1.72 -3.50 1.03
CA THR A 27 -0.87 -4.21 1.97
C THR A 27 -1.12 -3.61 3.34
N VAL A 28 -1.35 -4.47 4.34
CA VAL A 28 -1.54 -4.09 5.74
C VAL A 28 -0.47 -4.80 6.56
N LEU A 29 0.34 -4.04 7.28
CA LEU A 29 1.36 -4.60 8.17
C LEU A 29 0.81 -4.62 9.60
N THR A 30 0.46 -5.81 10.07
CA THR A 30 -0.06 -6.05 11.43
C THR A 30 1.06 -6.44 12.42
N PHE A 31 2.28 -6.68 11.92
CA PHE A 31 3.44 -7.14 12.70
C PHE A 31 3.30 -8.53 13.35
N ASP A 32 2.13 -9.17 13.32
CA ASP A 32 1.86 -10.46 13.97
C ASP A 32 2.73 -11.60 13.43
N ASP A 33 3.18 -11.50 12.17
CA ASP A 33 4.01 -12.51 11.52
C ASP A 33 5.49 -12.47 11.95
N LEU A 34 5.92 -11.47 12.73
CA LEU A 34 7.31 -11.29 13.15
C LEU A 34 7.73 -12.15 14.35
N GLY A 35 6.79 -12.83 15.01
CA GLY A 35 7.07 -13.97 15.90
C GLY A 35 7.66 -13.63 17.26
N GLU A 36 8.90 -13.12 17.34
CA GLU A 36 9.60 -12.73 18.58
C GLU A 36 9.74 -11.20 18.67
N ASP A 37 9.76 -10.64 19.88
CA ASP A 37 9.92 -9.19 20.08
C ASP A 37 11.31 -8.72 19.64
N GLY A 38 11.36 -7.58 18.96
CA GLY A 38 12.61 -7.10 18.37
C GLY A 38 12.43 -5.89 17.47
N TYR A 39 13.55 -5.40 16.93
CA TYR A 39 13.51 -4.42 15.85
C TYR A 39 12.77 -4.98 14.64
N VAL A 40 12.00 -4.12 13.96
CA VAL A 40 11.35 -4.50 12.70
C VAL A 40 12.44 -4.84 11.67
N PRO A 41 12.38 -6.02 11.02
CA PRO A 41 13.39 -6.42 10.04
C PRO A 41 13.52 -5.44 8.87
N VAL A 42 14.75 -5.29 8.36
CA VAL A 42 15.10 -4.27 7.34
C VAL A 42 14.15 -4.24 6.14
N ASP A 43 13.76 -5.39 5.59
CA ASP A 43 12.93 -5.46 4.38
C ASP A 43 11.47 -5.86 4.66
N TYR A 44 11.00 -5.66 5.89
CA TYR A 44 9.67 -6.10 6.31
C TYR A 44 8.55 -5.37 5.54
N GLY A 45 7.63 -6.15 4.97
CA GLY A 45 6.46 -5.62 4.28
C GLY A 45 6.75 -4.91 2.95
N GLY A 46 7.96 -4.96 2.39
CA GLY A 46 8.31 -4.14 1.21
C GLY A 46 8.64 -2.68 1.57
N LEU A 47 9.04 -2.45 2.82
CA LEU A 47 9.64 -1.20 3.28
C LEU A 47 11.08 -1.46 3.73
N ASP A 48 11.91 -0.44 3.63
CA ASP A 48 13.24 -0.34 4.22
C ASP A 48 13.15 0.34 5.60
N TRP A 49 13.47 -0.44 6.63
CA TRP A 49 13.50 -0.06 8.05
C TRP A 49 14.93 0.16 8.58
N SER A 50 15.98 0.01 7.75
CA SER A 50 17.38 -0.07 8.21
C SER A 50 17.89 1.17 8.94
N GLY A 51 17.30 2.33 8.63
CA GLY A 51 17.61 3.61 9.28
C GLY A 51 16.71 3.94 10.45
N SER A 52 15.87 3.00 10.88
CA SER A 52 14.82 3.23 11.88
C SER A 52 15.08 2.48 13.18
N SER A 53 14.48 2.96 14.27
CA SER A 53 14.49 2.30 15.58
C SER A 53 13.15 1.66 15.93
N TRP A 54 12.31 1.39 14.93
CA TRP A 54 11.02 0.75 15.15
C TRP A 54 11.21 -0.62 15.77
N PHE A 55 10.61 -0.81 16.94
CA PHE A 55 10.61 -2.03 17.71
C PHE A 55 9.20 -2.58 17.75
N GLN A 56 9.02 -3.83 17.38
CA GLN A 56 7.74 -4.52 17.47
C GLN A 56 7.76 -5.51 18.62
N TYR A 57 6.60 -5.67 19.24
CA TYR A 57 6.46 -6.54 20.40
C TYR A 57 5.03 -7.06 20.55
N ALA A 58 4.92 -8.21 21.19
CA ALA A 58 3.66 -8.79 21.63
C ALA A 58 3.42 -8.49 23.12
N GLY A 59 2.17 -8.63 23.54
CA GLY A 59 1.78 -8.61 24.94
C GLY A 59 0.92 -7.42 25.29
N GLU A 60 -0.29 -7.69 25.75
CA GLU A 60 -1.28 -6.66 26.07
C GLU A 60 -0.73 -5.69 27.13
N GLN A 61 -0.72 -4.40 26.79
CA GLN A 61 -0.29 -3.34 27.70
C GLN A 61 -1.08 -2.08 27.39
N SER A 62 -1.96 -1.66 28.30
CA SER A 62 -2.57 -0.34 28.23
C SER A 62 -1.54 0.74 28.62
N PRO A 63 -1.45 1.88 27.91
CA PRO A 63 -2.36 2.36 26.85
C PRO A 63 -1.93 1.99 25.41
N PHE A 64 -1.00 1.06 25.26
CA PHE A 64 -0.45 0.60 23.99
C PHE A 64 -1.27 -0.56 23.39
N THR A 65 -2.56 -0.34 23.19
CA THR A 65 -3.49 -1.34 22.65
C THR A 65 -3.21 -1.57 21.15
N ALA A 66 -3.05 -2.82 20.73
CA ALA A 66 -3.03 -3.17 19.30
C ALA A 66 -4.42 -2.97 18.69
N HIS A 67 -4.50 -2.58 17.42
CA HIS A 67 -5.77 -2.50 16.70
C HIS A 67 -6.21 -3.89 16.23
N SER A 68 -5.27 -4.69 15.73
CA SER A 68 -5.49 -6.07 15.32
C SER A 68 -4.43 -6.98 15.92
N GLY A 69 -4.74 -8.28 16.02
CA GLY A 69 -3.80 -9.26 16.57
C GLY A 69 -3.29 -8.93 17.97
N ASP A 70 -2.02 -9.28 18.22
CA ASP A 70 -1.36 -9.09 19.53
C ASP A 70 -0.11 -8.20 19.42
N ARG A 71 0.38 -7.93 18.21
CA ARG A 71 1.63 -7.19 17.97
C ARG A 71 1.37 -5.75 17.54
N ARG A 72 2.34 -4.87 17.84
CA ARG A 72 2.39 -3.49 17.37
C ARG A 72 3.83 -3.00 17.37
N ALA A 73 4.07 -1.91 16.64
CA ALA A 73 5.37 -1.27 16.57
C ALA A 73 5.41 0.03 17.40
N THR A 74 6.54 0.32 18.03
CA THR A 74 6.84 1.58 18.73
C THR A 74 8.21 2.09 18.31
N LEU A 75 8.54 3.34 18.61
CA LEU A 75 9.87 3.90 18.39
C LEU A 75 10.31 4.69 19.63
N GLY A 76 11.48 5.33 19.58
CA GLY A 76 11.82 6.37 20.56
C GLY A 76 12.24 5.88 21.93
N TRP A 77 12.56 4.60 22.12
CA TRP A 77 13.22 4.11 23.35
C TRP A 77 14.60 4.75 23.60
N ASP A 78 15.21 5.30 22.55
CA ASP A 78 16.40 6.15 22.60
C ASP A 78 16.07 7.63 22.94
N GLY A 79 14.80 7.96 23.18
CA GLY A 79 14.31 9.29 23.50
C GLY A 79 14.15 10.22 22.30
N SER A 80 14.24 9.71 21.05
CA SER A 80 14.16 10.54 19.84
C SER A 80 13.21 9.99 18.78
N ALA A 81 12.69 10.88 17.92
CA ALA A 81 11.98 10.51 16.69
C ALA A 81 12.88 10.62 15.44
N ASP A 82 14.18 10.88 15.59
CA ASP A 82 15.10 11.08 14.47
C ASP A 82 15.23 9.84 13.57
N THR A 83 15.00 8.66 14.14
CA THR A 83 15.01 7.35 13.50
C THR A 83 13.60 6.82 13.23
N SER A 84 12.60 7.71 13.11
CA SER A 84 11.22 7.31 12.78
C SER A 84 11.02 6.96 11.31
N ALA A 85 11.94 7.39 10.44
CA ALA A 85 11.73 7.35 9.00
C ALA A 85 11.77 5.92 8.44
N VAL A 86 10.78 5.58 7.64
CA VAL A 86 10.69 4.31 6.89
C VAL A 86 10.53 4.62 5.41
N ARG A 87 11.11 3.79 4.54
CA ARG A 87 11.09 4.01 3.09
C ARG A 87 10.36 2.89 2.38
N PHE A 88 9.62 3.20 1.34
CA PHE A 88 9.08 2.17 0.47
C PHE A 88 10.16 1.68 -0.49
N THR A 89 10.29 0.36 -0.69
CA THR A 89 11.21 -0.18 -1.71
C THR A 89 10.74 0.14 -3.13
N SER A 90 9.42 0.38 -3.28
CA SER A 90 8.76 0.86 -4.48
C SER A 90 7.75 1.94 -4.10
N ALA A 91 7.80 3.10 -4.75
CA ALA A 91 6.87 4.21 -4.46
C ALA A 91 5.41 3.73 -4.45
N SER A 92 4.68 4.11 -3.40
CA SER A 92 3.38 3.53 -3.05
C SER A 92 2.41 4.62 -2.62
N THR A 93 1.11 4.39 -2.74
CA THR A 93 0.12 5.25 -2.06
C THR A 93 0.02 4.82 -0.61
N PHE A 94 0.06 5.78 0.31
CA PHE A 94 -0.08 5.52 1.74
C PHE A 94 -1.50 5.85 2.19
N ALA A 95 -2.20 4.89 2.80
CA ALA A 95 -3.58 5.07 3.25
C ALA A 95 -3.64 5.61 4.69
N GLY A 96 -2.76 5.13 5.57
CA GLY A 96 -2.74 5.49 6.99
C GLY A 96 -2.24 4.33 7.86
N ALA A 97 -2.33 4.51 9.17
CA ALA A 97 -2.06 3.48 10.16
C ALA A 97 -2.92 3.72 11.42
N TRP A 98 -3.05 2.70 12.26
CA TRP A 98 -3.73 2.81 13.55
C TRP A 98 -2.74 3.15 14.65
N PHE A 99 -3.17 4.00 15.59
CA PHE A 99 -2.33 4.44 16.70
C PHE A 99 -3.07 4.38 18.04
N ALA A 100 -2.35 4.01 19.09
CA ALA A 100 -2.78 4.12 20.48
C ALA A 100 -1.58 4.60 21.34
N GLY A 101 -1.86 5.15 22.52
CA GLY A 101 -0.80 5.65 23.39
C GLY A 101 -1.32 6.46 24.57
N TYR A 102 -0.41 7.14 25.25
CA TYR A 102 -0.78 7.98 26.39
C TYR A 102 -1.62 9.19 25.97
N GLU A 103 -2.59 9.56 26.81
CA GLU A 103 -3.35 10.79 26.65
C GLU A 103 -2.40 12.01 26.69
N GLY A 104 -2.60 12.96 25.77
CA GLY A 104 -1.73 14.13 25.61
C GLY A 104 -0.48 13.88 24.74
N VAL A 105 -0.23 12.63 24.33
CA VAL A 105 0.74 12.34 23.26
C VAL A 105 0.07 12.55 21.92
N THR A 106 0.78 13.17 21.00
CA THR A 106 0.30 13.43 19.64
C THR A 106 1.16 12.72 18.62
N VAL A 107 0.57 12.35 17.48
CA VAL A 107 1.27 11.78 16.33
C VAL A 107 0.83 12.46 15.03
N SER A 108 1.78 12.70 14.13
CA SER A 108 1.52 13.03 12.73
C SER A 108 2.57 12.38 11.82
N ILE A 109 2.29 12.33 10.52
CA ILE A 109 3.17 11.69 9.53
C ILE A 109 3.43 12.67 8.40
N ASP A 110 4.72 12.94 8.16
CA ASP A 110 5.20 13.67 7.00
C ASP A 110 5.43 12.71 5.85
N LEU A 111 4.92 13.06 4.67
CA LEU A 111 4.91 12.24 3.47
C LEU A 111 5.89 12.81 2.45
N TYR A 112 6.87 12.01 2.03
CA TYR A 112 7.90 12.44 1.09
C TYR A 112 7.87 11.66 -0.22
N SER A 113 8.28 12.33 -1.30
CA SER A 113 8.52 11.74 -2.62
C SER A 113 9.71 12.45 -3.28
N GLY A 114 10.72 11.71 -3.71
CA GLY A 114 11.96 12.25 -4.28
C GLY A 114 12.70 13.20 -3.33
N GLY A 115 12.55 13.00 -2.01
CA GLY A 115 13.10 13.89 -0.98
C GLY A 115 12.32 15.17 -0.71
N LEU A 116 11.23 15.44 -1.44
CA LEU A 116 10.34 16.58 -1.23
C LEU A 116 9.16 16.21 -0.33
N LEU A 117 8.77 17.10 0.59
CA LEU A 117 7.55 16.94 1.37
C LEU A 117 6.35 17.16 0.44
N VAL A 118 5.54 16.13 0.22
CA VAL A 118 4.38 16.16 -0.68
C VAL A 118 3.05 16.22 0.06
N GLY A 119 3.06 15.94 1.37
CA GLY A 119 1.90 16.08 2.25
C GLY A 119 2.28 15.82 3.70
N SER A 120 1.36 16.14 4.60
CA SER A 120 1.42 15.73 6.01
C SER A 120 0.01 15.36 6.45
N THR A 121 -0.11 14.41 7.36
CA THR A 121 -1.41 14.06 7.96
C THR A 121 -1.91 15.17 8.88
N ALA A 122 -3.15 15.05 9.34
CA ALA A 122 -3.56 15.74 10.56
C ALA A 122 -2.70 15.29 11.76
N THR A 123 -2.69 16.09 12.82
CA THR A 123 -2.18 15.68 14.12
C THR A 123 -3.28 14.93 14.86
N LEU A 124 -2.96 13.73 15.35
CA LEU A 124 -3.84 12.90 16.14
C LEU A 124 -3.45 13.01 17.62
N ASP A 125 -4.41 13.34 18.47
CA ASP A 125 -4.30 13.17 19.93
C ASP A 125 -4.58 11.71 20.29
N LEU A 126 -3.71 11.09 21.08
CA LEU A 126 -3.79 9.67 21.41
C LEU A 126 -4.60 9.40 22.67
N GLY A 127 -5.02 8.14 22.78
CA GLY A 127 -5.52 7.51 23.99
C GLY A 127 -5.34 5.99 23.90
N ALA A 128 -5.82 5.27 24.91
CA ALA A 128 -5.68 3.82 24.97
C ALA A 128 -6.51 3.07 23.91
N SER A 129 -7.54 3.70 23.35
CA SER A 129 -8.33 3.12 22.24
C SER A 129 -7.64 3.42 20.90
N PRO A 130 -7.37 2.41 20.06
CA PRO A 130 -6.76 2.64 18.76
C PRO A 130 -7.61 3.55 17.86
N VAL A 131 -6.96 4.49 17.18
CA VAL A 131 -7.59 5.41 16.22
C VAL A 131 -6.82 5.40 14.90
N PHE A 132 -7.56 5.31 13.79
CA PHE A 132 -6.97 5.38 12.46
C PHE A 132 -6.57 6.80 12.10
N LEU A 133 -5.29 7.02 11.81
CA LEU A 133 -4.78 8.24 11.22
C LEU A 133 -4.67 8.09 9.71
N ALA A 134 -5.66 8.63 9.01
CA ALA A 134 -5.66 8.64 7.55
C ALA A 134 -4.56 9.55 6.98
N SER A 135 -3.92 9.10 5.90
CA SER A 135 -2.93 9.86 5.15
C SER A 135 -3.47 11.21 4.66
N GLY A 136 -4.72 11.21 4.16
CA GLY A 136 -5.32 12.37 3.48
C GLY A 136 -4.68 12.70 2.12
N TYR A 137 -3.64 11.97 1.72
CA TYR A 137 -2.90 12.17 0.48
C TYR A 137 -3.04 10.96 -0.44
N ALA A 138 -3.45 11.20 -1.69
CA ALA A 138 -3.69 10.14 -2.69
C ALA A 138 -2.50 9.89 -3.63
N GLY A 139 -1.46 10.71 -3.57
CA GLY A 139 -0.28 10.58 -4.41
C GLY A 139 0.68 9.50 -3.95
N LEU A 140 1.68 9.21 -4.79
CA LEU A 140 2.75 8.27 -4.47
C LEU A 140 3.78 8.92 -3.53
N VAL A 141 4.22 8.14 -2.55
CA VAL A 141 5.26 8.50 -1.58
C VAL A 141 6.34 7.43 -1.57
N ASP A 142 7.56 7.82 -1.22
CA ASP A 142 8.70 6.91 -1.06
C ASP A 142 9.25 6.87 0.36
N ARG A 143 8.84 7.81 1.22
CA ARG A 143 9.30 7.87 2.61
C ARG A 143 8.23 8.47 3.52
N LEU A 144 8.02 7.80 4.66
CA LEU A 144 7.19 8.29 5.76
C LEU A 144 8.12 8.72 6.89
N VAL A 145 7.81 9.85 7.54
CA VAL A 145 8.51 10.30 8.76
C VAL A 145 7.48 10.57 9.84
N PHE A 146 7.57 9.87 10.96
CA PHE A 146 6.60 9.97 12.03
C PHE A 146 7.06 11.01 13.04
N ARG A 147 6.15 11.92 13.37
CA ARG A 147 6.37 12.96 14.36
C ARG A 147 5.53 12.62 15.58
N SER A 148 6.10 12.85 16.76
CA SER A 148 5.36 12.76 18.00
C SER A 148 5.84 13.80 18.99
N SER A 149 4.94 14.24 19.86
CA SER A 149 5.32 15.05 21.04
C SER A 149 6.08 14.21 22.08
N ASP A 150 5.94 12.89 22.07
CA ASP A 150 6.62 11.97 22.98
C ASP A 150 6.84 10.60 22.30
N PRO A 151 7.98 10.42 21.60
CA PRO A 151 8.19 9.32 20.67
C PRO A 151 8.17 7.91 21.27
N ALA A 152 8.38 7.77 22.58
CA ALA A 152 8.39 6.49 23.29
C ALA A 152 7.00 6.05 23.81
N ASN A 153 6.01 6.94 23.71
CA ASN A 153 4.74 6.83 24.43
C ASN A 153 3.54 6.65 23.49
N PHE A 154 3.79 6.02 22.34
CA PHE A 154 2.76 5.58 21.40
C PHE A 154 3.13 4.25 20.74
N VAL A 155 2.12 3.61 20.14
CA VAL A 155 2.28 2.46 19.27
C VAL A 155 1.54 2.66 17.96
N MET A 156 2.04 2.00 16.93
CA MET A 156 1.48 1.93 15.60
C MET A 156 1.13 0.47 15.28
N ASP A 157 0.00 0.30 14.62
CA ASP A 157 -0.47 -0.99 14.12
C ASP A 157 -1.17 -0.82 12.77
N ASP A 158 -1.33 -1.92 12.02
CA ASP A 158 -2.06 -1.98 10.75
C ASP A 158 -1.62 -0.87 9.74
N LEU A 159 -0.31 -0.75 9.51
CA LEU A 159 0.23 0.23 8.56
C LEU A 159 -0.19 -0.16 7.13
N THR A 160 -0.98 0.70 6.49
CA THR A 160 -1.70 0.38 5.24
C THR A 160 -1.23 1.23 4.07
N PHE A 161 -0.84 0.57 2.98
CA PHE A 161 -0.40 1.21 1.72
C PHE A 161 -0.69 0.31 0.52
N ALA A 162 -0.57 0.83 -0.70
CA ALA A 162 -0.69 0.05 -1.91
C ALA A 162 0.43 0.39 -2.89
N ALA A 163 1.04 -0.63 -3.48
CA ALA A 163 2.02 -0.43 -4.54
C ALA A 163 1.40 0.33 -5.71
N ALA A 164 2.21 1.16 -6.38
CA ALA A 164 1.78 1.84 -7.60
C ALA A 164 1.25 0.82 -8.61
N VAL A 165 0.00 1.00 -9.05
CA VAL A 165 -0.55 0.23 -10.16
C VAL A 165 0.08 0.77 -11.43
N PRO A 166 0.77 -0.06 -12.24
CA PRO A 166 1.10 0.33 -13.59
C PRO A 166 -0.21 0.67 -14.28
N GLU A 167 -0.37 1.94 -14.71
CA GLU A 167 -1.55 2.29 -15.49
C GLU A 167 -1.64 1.28 -16.65
N PRO A 168 -2.79 0.59 -16.85
CA PRO A 168 -2.94 -0.21 -18.03
C PRO A 168 -2.64 0.75 -19.18
N THR A 169 -1.68 0.39 -20.02
CA THR A 169 -1.26 1.20 -21.17
C THR A 169 -2.49 1.49 -22.01
N THR A 170 -3.20 2.57 -21.67
CA THR A 170 -4.51 2.89 -22.23
C THR A 170 -4.32 3.18 -23.71
N GLY A 171 -3.14 3.70 -24.06
CA GLY A 171 -2.66 3.80 -25.44
C GLY A 171 -2.54 2.46 -26.17
N VAL A 172 -1.99 1.41 -25.55
CA VAL A 172 -1.88 0.08 -26.19
C VAL A 172 -3.25 -0.56 -26.38
N LEU A 173 -4.16 -0.42 -25.41
CA LEU A 173 -5.52 -0.93 -25.53
C LEU A 173 -6.35 -0.15 -26.55
N LEU A 174 -6.19 1.19 -26.59
CA LEU A 174 -6.79 2.03 -27.62
C LEU A 174 -6.26 1.68 -29.01
N LEU A 175 -4.94 1.52 -29.16
CA LEU A 175 -4.32 1.14 -30.42
C LEU A 175 -4.70 -0.27 -30.85
N ALA A 176 -4.77 -1.22 -29.91
CA ALA A 176 -5.26 -2.58 -30.19
C ALA A 176 -6.73 -2.56 -30.62
N GLY A 177 -7.58 -1.77 -29.94
CA GLY A 177 -8.98 -1.57 -30.31
C GLY A 177 -9.14 -0.95 -31.70
N LEU A 178 -8.38 0.11 -32.00
CA LEU A 178 -8.38 0.76 -33.31
C LEU A 178 -7.85 -0.17 -34.42
N GLY A 179 -6.80 -0.95 -34.13
CA GLY A 179 -6.27 -1.95 -35.07
C GLY A 179 -7.29 -3.03 -35.42
N LEU A 180 -8.09 -3.47 -34.44
CA LEU A 180 -9.14 -4.49 -34.63
C LEU A 180 -10.30 -3.92 -35.46
N VAL A 181 -10.72 -2.69 -35.19
CA VAL A 181 -11.73 -1.98 -36.00
C VAL A 181 -11.28 -1.81 -37.46
N ALA A 182 -10.02 -1.39 -37.68
CA ALA A 182 -9.46 -1.24 -39.02
C ALA A 182 -9.38 -2.57 -39.78
N PHE A 183 -9.00 -3.66 -39.10
CA PHE A 183 -8.96 -5.00 -39.69
C PHE A 183 -10.35 -5.49 -40.12
N VAL A 184 -11.38 -5.32 -39.27
CA VAL A 184 -12.76 -5.71 -39.59
C VAL A 184 -13.32 -4.87 -40.73
N ALA A 185 -13.07 -3.55 -40.73
CA ALA A 185 -13.49 -2.66 -41.82
C ALA A 185 -12.88 -3.08 -43.17
N ARG A 186 -11.57 -3.41 -43.18
CA ARG A 186 -10.88 -3.89 -44.39
C ARG A 186 -11.44 -5.20 -44.93
N ARG A 187 -11.86 -6.12 -44.06
CA ARG A 187 -12.49 -7.40 -44.47
C ARG A 187 -13.90 -7.26 -45.02
N ARG A 188 -14.58 -6.13 -44.80
CA ARG A 188 -15.93 -5.87 -45.33
C ARG A 188 -15.90 -5.14 -46.68
N GLN A 189 -14.74 -4.66 -47.11
CA GLN A 189 -14.55 -3.96 -48.38
C GLN A 189 -13.85 -4.81 -49.46
N ALA A 190 -13.38 -6.01 -49.10
CA ALA A 190 -12.88 -7.03 -50.03
C ALA A 190 -13.94 -8.12 -50.21
#